data_AF-A0A067MFI0-F1
#
_entry.id   AF-A0A067MFI0-F1
#
_cell.length_a   1.000
_cell.length_b   1.000
_cell.length_c   1.000
_cell.angle_alpha   90.00
_cell.angle_beta   90.00
_cell.angle_gamma   90.00
#
_symmetry.space_group_name_H-M   'P 1'
#
loop_
_entity.id
_entity.type
_entity.pdbx_description
1 polymer ?
#
loop_
_entity_poly.entity_id
_entity_poly.type
_entity_poly.pdbx_seq_one_letter_code
_entity_poly.pdbx_strand_id
1 'polypeptide(L)'
;MRMQIARPAYLSWPEYLAIRRGKRRWDLAAAIPMTALGLGLGLQYFGHLENDATSPIMGVDPIYVYGLATMGCGGLGYLLGPVVGGSLWRMTHRRTLARIEARDREFHQHIVKNRVDPSRQSATNPVPDYYGEKIGSLHQYRQWLRDQAKYRRKAAWPEE
;
A
#
# COMPACT_ATOMS: atom_id res chain seq x y z
N MET A 1 -37.44 -23.44 -20.63
CA MET A 1 -36.71 -22.16 -20.44
C MET A 1 -35.68 -22.36 -19.34
N ARG A 2 -34.44 -22.72 -19.70
CA ARG A 2 -33.35 -23.01 -18.74
C ARG A 2 -32.83 -21.66 -18.23
N MET A 3 -33.09 -21.35 -16.97
CA MET A 3 -32.57 -20.15 -16.31
C MET A 3 -31.04 -20.26 -16.28
N GLN A 4 -30.37 -19.58 -17.21
CA GLN A 4 -28.92 -19.43 -17.17
C GLN A 4 -28.61 -18.56 -15.96
N ILE A 5 -28.23 -19.19 -14.85
CA ILE A 5 -27.60 -18.50 -13.72
C ILE A 5 -26.34 -17.88 -14.31
N ALA A 6 -26.37 -16.57 -14.53
CA ALA A 6 -25.19 -15.82 -14.95
C ALA A 6 -24.14 -15.98 -13.85
N ARG A 7 -23.22 -16.94 -14.01
CA ARG A 7 -22.07 -17.05 -13.12
C ARG A 7 -21.35 -15.71 -13.20
N PRO A 8 -21.14 -14.98 -12.09
CA PRO A 8 -20.35 -13.77 -12.14
C PRO A 8 -19.00 -14.18 -12.71
N ALA A 9 -18.62 -13.62 -13.87
CA ALA A 9 -17.39 -13.99 -14.57
C ALA A 9 -16.22 -13.91 -13.58
N TYR A 10 -15.74 -15.08 -13.17
CA TYR A 10 -14.85 -15.25 -12.03
C TYR A 10 -13.47 -14.71 -12.43
N LEU A 11 -12.96 -13.74 -11.67
CA LEU A 11 -11.63 -13.18 -11.93
C LEU A 11 -10.59 -14.30 -11.78
N SER A 12 -9.73 -14.52 -12.78
CA SER A 12 -8.75 -15.60 -12.67
C SER A 12 -7.66 -15.27 -11.62
N TRP A 13 -7.00 -16.30 -11.07
CA TRP A 13 -5.93 -16.10 -10.09
C TRP A 13 -4.77 -15.23 -10.60
N PRO A 14 -4.25 -15.44 -11.82
CA PRO A 14 -3.19 -14.58 -12.36
C PRO A 14 -3.62 -13.12 -12.48
N GLU A 15 -4.84 -12.86 -12.96
CA GLU A 15 -5.39 -11.50 -13.10
C GLU A 15 -5.56 -10.82 -11.74
N TYR A 16 -6.16 -11.52 -10.77
CA TYR A 16 -6.31 -11.00 -9.41
C TYR A 16 -4.95 -10.66 -8.79
N LEU A 17 -3.97 -11.56 -8.87
CA LEU A 17 -2.65 -11.34 -8.29
C LEU A 17 -1.88 -10.20 -8.99
N ALA A 18 -2.06 -10.04 -10.31
CA ALA A 18 -1.51 -8.91 -11.04
C ALA A 18 -2.12 -7.57 -10.60
N ILE A 19 -3.46 -7.52 -10.44
CA ILE A 19 -4.16 -6.34 -9.93
C ILE A 19 -3.73 -6.01 -8.50
N ARG A 20 -3.66 -7.02 -7.62
CA ARG A 20 -3.22 -6.89 -6.21
C ARG A 20 -1.82 -6.29 -6.12
N ARG A 21 -0.88 -6.80 -6.92
CA ARG A 21 0.49 -6.27 -7.01
C ARG A 21 0.52 -4.80 -7.44
N GLY A 22 -0.38 -4.41 -8.34
CA GLY A 22 -0.48 -3.06 -8.89
C GLY A 22 -0.99 -2.02 -7.89
N LYS A 23 -1.79 -2.40 -6.89
CA LYS A 23 -2.45 -1.46 -5.97
C LYS A 23 -1.48 -0.49 -5.28
N ARG A 24 -0.38 -0.99 -4.70
CA ARG A 24 0.63 -0.13 -4.04
C ARG A 24 1.31 0.86 -4.99
N ARG A 25 1.36 0.55 -6.29
CA ARG A 25 1.91 1.47 -7.30
C ARG A 25 1.00 2.67 -7.52
N TRP A 26 -0.32 2.50 -7.40
CA TRP A 26 -1.27 3.62 -7.50
C TRP A 26 -1.10 4.60 -6.33
N ASP A 27 -0.89 4.09 -5.12
CA ASP A 27 -0.67 4.92 -3.94
C ASP A 27 0.61 5.76 -4.09
N LEU A 28 1.71 5.12 -4.54
CA LEU A 28 2.98 5.81 -4.80
C LEU A 28 2.88 6.78 -5.98
N ALA A 29 2.21 6.38 -7.06
CA ALA A 29 2.04 7.23 -8.25
C ALA A 29 1.19 8.47 -7.97
N ALA A 30 0.26 8.40 -7.00
CA ALA A 30 -0.53 9.55 -6.56
C ALA A 30 0.22 10.43 -5.55
N ALA A 31 1.10 9.85 -4.72
CA ALA A 31 1.86 10.61 -3.73
C ALA A 31 2.82 11.63 -4.35
N ILE A 32 3.51 11.28 -5.44
CA ILE A 32 4.46 12.19 -6.12
C ILE A 32 3.77 13.48 -6.61
N PRO A 33 2.73 13.43 -7.48
CA PRO A 33 2.07 14.64 -7.95
C PRO A 33 1.34 15.38 -6.84
N MET A 34 0.80 14.69 -5.83
CA MET A 34 0.15 15.35 -4.70
C MET A 34 1.15 16.12 -3.82
N THR A 35 2.35 15.57 -3.62
CA THR A 35 3.46 16.28 -2.96
C THR A 35 3.89 17.50 -3.77
N ALA A 36 4.08 17.35 -5.08
CA ALA A 36 4.46 18.44 -5.97
C ALA A 36 3.40 19.54 -6.00
N LEU A 37 2.12 19.17 -6.01
CA LEU A 37 0.99 20.09 -5.93
C LEU A 37 0.97 20.81 -4.58
N GLY A 38 1.18 20.09 -3.47
CA GLY A 38 1.26 20.69 -2.14
C GLY A 38 2.40 21.71 -2.03
N LEU A 39 3.59 21.37 -2.53
CA LEU A 39 4.72 22.29 -2.60
C LEU A 39 4.43 23.49 -3.52
N GLY A 40 3.85 23.26 -4.69
CA GLY A 40 3.51 24.30 -5.65
C GLY A 40 2.50 25.29 -5.11
N LEU A 41 1.43 24.81 -4.46
CA LEU A 41 0.43 25.67 -3.81
C LEU A 41 1.02 26.41 -2.61
N GLY A 42 1.85 25.75 -1.80
CA GLY A 42 2.55 26.39 -0.69
C GLY A 42 3.45 27.53 -1.18
N LEU A 43 4.29 27.26 -2.19
CA LEU A 43 5.17 28.25 -2.78
C LEU A 43 4.39 29.39 -3.42
N GLN A 44 3.30 29.10 -4.14
CA GLN A 44 2.43 30.12 -4.70
C GLN A 44 1.85 31.00 -3.61
N TYR A 45 1.30 30.42 -2.54
CA TYR A 45 0.68 31.19 -1.46
C TYR A 45 1.69 32.02 -0.67
N PHE A 46 2.73 31.37 -0.13
CA PHE A 46 3.72 32.04 0.71
C PHE A 46 4.67 32.93 -0.09
N GLY A 47 4.88 32.66 -1.38
CA GLY A 47 5.68 33.51 -2.26
C GLY A 47 5.02 34.84 -2.63
N HIS A 48 3.70 34.97 -2.48
CA HIS A 48 2.98 36.24 -2.63
C HIS A 48 2.95 37.06 -1.34
N LEU A 49 3.36 36.49 -0.20
CA LEU A 49 3.46 37.25 1.05
C LEU A 49 4.73 38.10 1.01
N GLU A 50 4.62 39.36 1.44
CA GLU A 50 5.77 40.25 1.56
C GLU A 50 6.75 39.70 2.60
N ASN A 51 8.01 39.56 2.18
CA ASN A 51 9.12 39.18 3.05
C ASN A 51 9.80 40.46 3.53
N ASP A 52 9.21 41.09 4.54
CA ASP A 52 9.86 42.22 5.21
C ASP A 52 10.85 41.71 6.27
N ALA A 53 12.15 41.85 6.00
CA ALA A 53 13.21 41.44 6.92
C ALA A 53 13.22 42.24 8.23
N THR A 54 12.55 43.40 8.28
CA THR A 54 12.41 44.20 9.50
C THR A 54 11.29 43.73 10.44
N SER A 55 10.44 42.80 9.98
CA SER A 55 9.28 42.30 10.73
C SER A 55 9.38 40.79 10.95
N PRO A 56 10.17 40.33 11.93
CA PRO A 56 10.37 38.89 12.16
C PRO A 56 9.10 38.22 12.69
N ILE A 57 8.82 37.00 12.20
CA ILE A 57 7.73 36.16 12.68
C ILE A 57 8.28 35.32 13.84
N MET A 58 7.81 35.59 15.07
CA MET A 58 8.30 34.93 16.29
C MET A 58 9.82 35.04 16.49
N GLY A 59 10.44 36.12 16.03
CA GLY A 59 11.90 36.31 16.11
C GLY A 59 12.70 35.59 15.02
N VAL A 60 12.04 34.96 14.05
CA VAL A 60 12.65 34.30 12.90
C VAL A 60 12.36 35.08 11.63
N ASP A 61 13.32 35.13 10.70
CA ASP A 61 13.13 35.74 9.38
C ASP A 61 11.95 35.03 8.64
N PRO A 62 10.98 35.79 8.10
CA PRO A 62 9.86 35.25 7.35
C PRO A 62 10.23 34.23 6.27
N ILE A 63 11.40 34.36 5.63
CA ILE A 63 11.83 33.44 4.58
C ILE A 63 11.97 32.00 5.08
N TYR A 64 12.45 31.80 6.31
CA TYR A 64 12.60 30.46 6.89
C TYR A 64 11.25 29.89 7.33
N VAL A 65 10.38 30.74 7.89
CA VAL A 65 9.04 30.33 8.32
C VAL A 65 8.21 29.87 7.12
N TYR A 66 8.21 30.65 6.04
CA TYR A 66 7.51 30.34 4.80
C TYR A 66 8.14 29.17 4.04
N GLY A 67 9.46 29.04 4.05
CA GLY A 67 10.15 27.87 3.53
C GLY A 67 9.72 26.58 4.24
N LEU A 68 9.71 26.60 5.58
CA LEU A 68 9.24 25.48 6.39
C LEU A 68 7.75 25.19 6.18
N ALA A 69 6.93 26.24 6.11
CA ALA A 69 5.49 26.10 5.87
C ALA A 69 5.22 25.48 4.48
N THR A 70 5.97 25.88 3.46
CA THR A 70 5.92 25.29 2.11
C THR A 70 6.30 23.82 2.15
N MET A 71 7.39 23.46 2.83
CA MET A 71 7.77 22.05 3.03
C MET A 71 6.65 21.27 3.75
N GLY A 72 5.99 21.90 4.74
CA GLY A 72 4.82 21.36 5.42
C GLY A 72 3.66 21.06 4.45
N CYS A 73 3.35 21.96 3.52
CA CYS A 73 2.35 21.72 2.47
C CYS A 73 2.73 20.53 1.57
N GLY A 74 4.02 20.38 1.23
CA GLY A 74 4.53 19.20 0.53
C GLY A 74 4.30 17.91 1.33
N GLY A 75 4.64 17.91 2.62
CA GLY A 75 4.40 16.78 3.52
C GLY A 75 2.93 16.40 3.62
N LEU A 76 2.02 17.38 3.70
CA LEU A 76 0.58 17.14 3.66
C LEU A 76 0.14 16.53 2.33
N GLY A 77 0.67 17.03 1.21
CA GLY A 77 0.43 16.45 -0.11
C GLY A 77 0.86 14.98 -0.19
N TYR A 78 2.03 14.64 0.36
CA TYR A 78 2.51 13.26 0.45
C TYR A 78 1.55 12.36 1.24
N LEU A 79 1.05 12.83 2.39
CA LEU A 79 0.11 12.08 3.23
C LEU A 79 -1.26 11.88 2.56
N LEU A 80 -1.72 12.86 1.78
CA LEU A 80 -2.98 12.76 1.03
C LEU A 80 -2.86 11.88 -0.22
N GLY A 81 -1.64 11.69 -0.74
CA GLY A 81 -1.33 10.88 -1.92
C GLY A 81 -2.00 9.50 -1.94
N PRO A 82 -1.76 8.61 -0.95
CA PRO A 82 -2.37 7.29 -0.90
C PRO A 82 -3.90 7.30 -0.83
N VAL A 83 -4.51 8.30 -0.19
CA VAL A 83 -5.98 8.43 -0.14
C VAL A 83 -6.53 8.69 -1.54
N VAL A 84 -5.91 9.61 -2.28
CA VAL A 84 -6.27 9.93 -3.67
C VAL A 84 -5.97 8.73 -4.58
N GLY A 85 -4.81 8.11 -4.46
CA GLY A 85 -4.39 6.95 -5.25
C GLY A 85 -5.33 5.75 -5.08
N GLY A 86 -5.66 5.41 -3.84
CA GLY A 86 -6.63 4.35 -3.53
C GLY A 86 -8.05 4.66 -4.01
N SER A 87 -8.45 5.94 -4.01
CA SER A 87 -9.74 6.37 -4.58
C SER A 87 -9.77 6.21 -6.10
N LEU A 88 -8.75 6.69 -6.80
CA LEU A 88 -8.60 6.56 -8.26
C LEU A 88 -8.56 5.09 -8.68
N TRP A 89 -7.83 4.25 -7.95
CA TRP A 89 -7.78 2.81 -8.20
C TRP A 89 -9.16 2.15 -8.07
N ARG A 90 -9.93 2.47 -7.02
CA ARG A 90 -11.31 1.98 -6.87
C ARG A 90 -12.22 2.48 -7.99
N MET A 91 -12.08 3.73 -8.41
CA MET A 91 -12.89 4.33 -9.47
C MET A 91 -12.64 3.63 -10.82
N THR A 92 -11.37 3.40 -11.17
CA THR A 92 -10.98 2.69 -12.40
C THR A 92 -11.42 1.23 -12.40
N HIS A 93 -11.40 0.56 -11.25
CA HIS A 93 -11.79 -0.84 -11.09
C HIS A 93 -13.23 -1.04 -10.61
N ARG A 94 -14.07 0.01 -10.59
CA ARG A 94 -15.42 -0.02 -9.98
C ARG A 94 -16.31 -1.17 -10.46
N ARG A 95 -16.18 -1.54 -11.74
CA ARG A 95 -16.98 -2.62 -12.37
C ARG A 95 -16.52 -4.02 -11.96
N THR A 96 -15.25 -4.17 -11.62
CA THR A 96 -14.64 -5.45 -11.22
C THR A 96 -14.42 -5.54 -9.72
N LEU A 97 -14.67 -4.47 -8.96
CA LEU A 97 -14.38 -4.36 -7.53
C LEU A 97 -15.04 -5.48 -6.71
N ALA A 98 -16.32 -5.76 -6.92
CA ALA A 98 -17.00 -6.85 -6.23
C ALA A 98 -16.36 -8.23 -6.48
N ARG A 99 -15.81 -8.45 -7.68
CA ARG A 99 -15.10 -9.69 -8.05
C ARG A 99 -13.71 -9.73 -7.43
N ILE A 100 -13.02 -8.59 -7.39
CA ILE A 100 -11.72 -8.44 -6.72
C ILE A 100 -11.87 -8.72 -5.23
N GLU A 101 -12.88 -8.14 -4.57
CA GLU A 101 -13.15 -8.36 -3.14
C GLU A 101 -13.54 -9.80 -2.82
N ALA A 102 -14.35 -10.44 -3.67
CA ALA A 102 -14.66 -11.87 -3.51
C ALA A 102 -13.39 -12.73 -3.56
N ARG A 103 -12.51 -12.45 -4.53
CA ARG A 103 -11.21 -13.13 -4.63
C ARG A 103 -10.25 -12.80 -3.50
N ASP A 104 -10.28 -11.57 -3.01
CA ASP A 104 -9.45 -11.14 -1.89
C ASP A 104 -9.82 -11.90 -0.61
N ARG A 105 -11.11 -12.13 -0.38
CA ARG A 105 -11.59 -12.97 0.73
C ARG A 105 -11.13 -14.41 0.59
N GLU A 106 -11.26 -15.01 -0.59
CA GLU A 106 -10.76 -16.37 -0.85
C GLU A 106 -9.25 -16.45 -0.63
N PHE A 107 -8.50 -15.50 -1.16
CA PHE A 107 -7.05 -15.41 -0.98
C PHE A 107 -6.68 -15.30 0.49
N HIS A 108 -7.36 -14.44 1.26
CA HIS A 108 -7.16 -14.32 2.69
C HIS A 108 -7.41 -15.64 3.42
N GLN A 109 -8.47 -16.39 3.07
CA GLN A 109 -8.73 -17.71 3.62
C GLN A 109 -7.58 -18.70 3.31
N HIS A 110 -7.03 -18.66 2.10
CA HIS A 110 -5.85 -19.46 1.75
C HIS A 110 -4.62 -19.09 2.58
N ILE A 111 -4.37 -17.80 2.84
CA ILE A 111 -3.26 -17.35 3.69
C ILE A 111 -3.47 -17.80 5.14
N VAL A 112 -4.63 -17.53 5.73
CA VAL A 112 -4.94 -17.91 7.12
C VAL A 112 -4.82 -19.42 7.33
N LYS A 113 -5.27 -20.23 6.36
CA LYS A 113 -5.16 -21.69 6.43
C LYS A 113 -3.73 -22.20 6.41
N ASN A 114 -2.83 -21.52 5.68
CA ASN A 114 -1.49 -22.05 5.39
C ASN A 114 -0.36 -21.35 6.17
N ARG A 115 -0.60 -20.16 6.74
CA ARG A 115 0.40 -19.40 7.50
C ARG A 115 0.87 -20.17 8.73
N VAL A 116 2.13 -19.96 9.10
CA VAL A 116 2.72 -20.50 10.32
C VAL A 116 2.23 -19.75 11.56
N ASP A 117 2.29 -20.41 12.71
CA ASP A 117 2.03 -19.77 14.00
C ASP A 117 3.22 -18.86 14.39
N PRO A 118 3.01 -17.55 14.60
CA PRO A 118 4.09 -16.62 14.90
C PRO A 118 4.62 -16.78 16.33
N SER A 119 3.89 -17.46 17.23
CA SER A 119 4.32 -17.69 18.62
C SER A 119 5.57 -18.56 18.73
N ARG A 120 5.91 -19.33 17.69
CA ARG A 120 7.06 -20.25 17.66
C ARG A 120 8.32 -19.62 17.08
N GLN A 121 8.44 -18.30 17.12
CA GLN A 121 9.58 -17.57 16.58
C GLN A 121 10.81 -17.72 17.49
N SER A 122 11.98 -17.93 16.88
CA SER A 122 13.27 -17.86 17.57
C SER A 122 14.20 -16.86 16.87
N ALA A 123 15.24 -16.40 17.56
CA ALA A 123 16.24 -15.48 17.00
C ALA A 123 16.96 -16.08 15.77
N THR A 124 17.13 -17.41 15.74
CA THR A 124 17.77 -18.15 14.65
C THR A 124 16.81 -18.57 13.53
N ASN A 125 15.49 -18.47 13.76
CA ASN A 125 14.46 -18.82 12.79
C ASN A 125 13.37 -17.73 12.76
N PRO A 126 13.58 -16.61 12.05
CA PRO A 126 12.58 -15.56 11.92
C PRO A 126 11.34 -16.05 11.15
N VAL A 127 10.19 -15.52 11.53
CA VAL A 127 8.90 -15.87 10.91
C VAL A 127 8.89 -15.40 9.45
N PRO A 128 8.57 -16.27 8.48
CA PRO A 128 8.38 -15.87 7.07
C PRO A 128 7.21 -14.90 6.93
N ASP A 129 7.04 -14.29 5.75
CA ASP A 129 5.92 -13.36 5.45
C ASP A 129 4.57 -13.91 5.95
N TYR A 130 4.06 -13.37 7.06
CA TYR A 130 2.91 -13.92 7.77
C TYR A 130 1.58 -13.62 7.06
N TYR A 131 1.50 -12.45 6.42
CA TYR A 131 0.29 -11.95 5.76
C TYR A 131 0.28 -12.22 4.24
N GLY A 132 1.37 -12.73 3.68
CA GLY A 132 1.49 -12.97 2.24
C GLY A 132 1.47 -11.66 1.45
N GLU A 133 2.05 -10.61 2.00
CA GLU A 133 2.11 -9.27 1.38
C GLU A 133 2.87 -9.29 0.06
N LYS A 134 3.93 -10.11 -0.02
CA LYS A 134 4.81 -10.16 -1.19
C LYS A 134 4.25 -11.01 -2.34
N ILE A 135 3.06 -11.61 -2.17
CA ILE A 135 2.45 -12.52 -3.14
C ILE A 135 1.69 -11.74 -4.20
N GLY A 136 2.31 -11.58 -5.37
CA GLY A 136 1.71 -10.97 -6.56
C GLY A 136 1.72 -11.87 -7.80
N SER A 137 2.11 -13.14 -7.68
CA SER A 137 2.00 -14.14 -8.74
C SER A 137 1.84 -15.54 -8.17
N LEU A 138 1.39 -16.48 -9.01
CA LEU A 138 1.28 -17.90 -8.64
C LEU A 138 2.63 -18.51 -8.25
N HIS A 139 3.71 -18.09 -8.89
CA HIS A 139 5.06 -18.53 -8.52
C HIS A 139 5.43 -18.08 -7.11
N GLN A 140 5.18 -16.80 -6.77
CA GLN A 140 5.39 -16.26 -5.44
C GLN A 140 4.53 -16.96 -4.39
N TYR A 141 3.29 -17.31 -4.73
CA TYR A 141 2.41 -18.07 -3.84
C TYR A 141 2.95 -19.47 -3.53
N ARG A 142 3.43 -20.20 -4.55
CA ARG A 142 4.07 -21.51 -4.35
C ARG A 142 5.35 -21.41 -3.54
N GLN A 143 6.17 -20.38 -3.79
CA GLN A 143 7.36 -20.12 -2.99
C GLN A 143 6.99 -19.89 -1.53
N TRP A 144 6.02 -19.01 -1.28
CA TRP A 144 5.52 -18.72 0.06
C TRP A 144 5.06 -20.00 0.78
N LEU A 145 4.30 -20.88 0.13
CA LEU A 145 3.90 -22.16 0.73
C LEU A 145 5.10 -23.04 1.14
N ARG A 146 6.16 -23.06 0.33
CA ARG A 146 7.39 -23.78 0.65
C ARG A 146 8.11 -23.17 1.84
N ASP A 147 8.13 -21.84 1.94
CA ASP A 147 8.75 -21.12 3.06
C ASP A 147 8.01 -21.40 4.36
N GLN A 148 6.67 -21.37 4.35
CA GLN A 148 5.83 -21.77 5.49
C GLN A 148 6.09 -23.22 5.91
N ALA A 149 6.19 -24.15 4.95
CA ALA A 149 6.48 -25.55 5.24
C ALA A 149 7.91 -25.77 5.79
N LYS A 150 8.91 -25.04 5.27
CA LYS A 150 10.28 -25.06 5.77
C LYS A 150 10.34 -24.56 7.22
N TYR A 151 9.62 -23.47 7.52
CA TYR A 151 9.51 -22.95 8.87
C TYR A 151 8.85 -23.94 9.83
N ARG A 152 7.73 -24.57 9.45
CA ARG A 152 7.06 -25.59 10.29
C ARG A 152 7.98 -26.76 10.65
N ARG A 153 8.80 -27.22 9.70
CA ARG A 153 9.76 -28.30 9.94
C ARG A 153 10.85 -27.88 10.92
N LYS A 154 11.45 -26.71 10.72
CA LYS A 154 12.45 -26.17 11.65
C LYS A 154 11.90 -25.93 13.05
N ALA A 155 10.68 -25.39 13.14
CA ALA A 155 10.06 -25.03 14.41
C ALA A 155 9.71 -26.23 15.30
N ALA A 156 9.67 -27.44 14.76
CA ALA A 156 9.34 -28.62 15.54
C ALA A 156 10.52 -29.59 15.72
N TRP A 157 11.63 -29.36 15.00
CA TRP A 157 12.91 -30.05 15.16
C TRP A 157 13.99 -28.98 15.33
N PRO A 158 14.08 -28.33 16.51
CA PRO A 158 15.21 -27.46 16.80
C PRO A 158 16.46 -28.34 16.81
N GLU A 159 17.33 -28.17 15.81
CA GLU A 159 18.66 -28.79 15.85
C GLU A 159 19.45 -28.04 16.93
N GLU A 160 19.85 -28.77 17.97
CA GLU A 160 20.72 -28.29 19.07
C GLU A 160 22.13 -27.99 18.57
#